data_AF-A0A3P7YCN1-F1
#
_entry.id   AF-A0A3P7YCN1-F1
#
_cell.length_a   1.000
_cell.length_b   1.000
_cell.length_c   1.000
_cell.angle_alpha   90.00
_cell.angle_beta   90.00
_cell.angle_gamma   90.00
#
_symmetry.space_group_name_H-M   'P 1'
#
loop_
_entity.id
_entity.type
_entity.pdbx_description
1 polymer ?
#
loop_
_entity_poly.entity_id
_entity_poly.type
_entity_poly.pdbx_seq_one_letter_code
_entity_poly.pdbx_strand_id
1 'polypeptide(L)'
;MKACLLALPILCFTGAVQLSATTSKLNTAARTGPCILNDDGMKCTKTGFYETVQCDTRGCFCVAANNGFVAFDTRTSNNKTQPICSNCHNALKKLFADGDVPQGTFIPKCDISLGNYEPLQCDAKQEWCYCVDPATGNEHPNTRKRKEANKFISCGKTEYSIDPTKFPTTDESLVQDRYPVAKEFCKLDRNKGYTCKTARPSIRYYFDYHTFACLAFQYLGCGGNDNNHISTSDCSSECKLADLSGCSGMYPAARQNNGQAFTCGGPQLMYPPGEIWILSKLLHEVDREIRKADFVDFCRA
;
A
#
# COMPACT_ATOMS: atom_id res chain seq x y z
N MET A 1 -71.66 -65.07 0.55
CA MET A 1 -71.12 -65.40 -0.80
C MET A 1 -70.73 -64.09 -1.50
N LYS A 2 -69.48 -64.00 -1.98
CA LYS A 2 -68.88 -63.13 -3.05
C LYS A 2 -69.40 -61.67 -3.17
N ALA A 3 -68.66 -60.60 -2.86
CA ALA A 3 -67.41 -60.03 -3.43
C ALA A 3 -67.58 -59.10 -4.66
N CYS A 4 -66.82 -57.99 -4.65
CA CYS A 4 -66.47 -57.00 -5.71
C CYS A 4 -67.45 -55.82 -5.96
N LEU A 5 -67.05 -54.58 -6.25
CA LEU A 5 -65.76 -53.85 -6.38
C LEU A 5 -66.09 -52.33 -6.52
N LEU A 6 -65.17 -51.47 -6.05
CA LEU A 6 -64.81 -50.12 -6.54
C LEU A 6 -65.84 -48.97 -6.58
N ALA A 7 -65.55 -47.91 -5.82
CA ALA A 7 -65.32 -46.52 -6.26
C ALA A 7 -65.49 -45.56 -5.07
N LEU A 8 -64.41 -44.89 -4.63
CA LEU A 8 -64.49 -43.76 -3.69
C LEU A 8 -64.19 -42.46 -4.43
N PRO A 9 -64.99 -41.40 -4.22
CA PRO A 9 -64.89 -40.15 -4.96
C PRO A 9 -63.89 -39.17 -4.32
N ILE A 10 -63.52 -38.21 -5.16
CA ILE A 10 -62.64 -37.06 -4.97
C ILE A 10 -63.10 -36.17 -3.80
N LEU A 11 -62.17 -35.81 -2.92
CA LEU A 11 -62.26 -34.63 -2.06
C LEU A 11 -61.00 -33.78 -2.26
N CYS A 12 -61.20 -32.60 -2.84
CA CYS A 12 -60.19 -31.55 -2.94
C CYS A 12 -59.82 -31.04 -1.54
N PHE A 13 -58.57 -31.20 -1.14
CA PHE A 13 -57.97 -30.40 -0.08
C PHE A 13 -57.07 -29.34 -0.71
N THR A 14 -57.42 -28.07 -0.50
CA THR A 14 -56.55 -26.92 -0.71
C THR A 14 -55.45 -26.95 0.35
N GLY A 15 -54.36 -27.66 0.07
CA GLY A 15 -53.14 -27.62 0.87
C GLY A 15 -52.16 -26.61 0.27
N ALA A 16 -51.92 -25.51 0.98
CA ALA A 16 -50.83 -24.60 0.64
C ALA A 16 -49.49 -25.35 0.80
N VAL A 17 -48.79 -25.59 -0.32
CA VAL A 17 -47.41 -26.07 -0.30
C VAL A 17 -46.52 -24.88 0.08
N GLN A 18 -46.18 -24.76 1.35
CA GLN A 18 -45.01 -23.98 1.73
C GLN A 18 -43.76 -24.76 1.31
N LEU A 19 -43.21 -24.40 0.14
CA LEU A 19 -41.80 -24.67 -0.13
C LEU A 19 -41.00 -23.92 0.94
N SER A 20 -40.50 -24.66 1.92
CA SER A 20 -39.40 -24.20 2.76
C SER A 20 -38.18 -24.04 1.86
N ALA A 21 -38.02 -22.86 1.29
CA ALA A 21 -36.73 -22.40 0.84
C ALA A 21 -35.87 -22.25 2.09
N THR A 22 -35.05 -23.26 2.39
CA THR A 22 -33.88 -23.06 3.24
C THR A 22 -32.95 -22.11 2.49
N THR A 23 -33.23 -20.82 2.62
CA THR A 23 -32.22 -19.81 2.35
C THR A 23 -31.13 -20.07 3.37
N SER A 24 -30.08 -20.80 2.98
CA SER A 24 -28.81 -20.67 3.66
C SER A 24 -28.43 -19.20 3.50
N LYS A 25 -28.73 -18.39 4.51
CA LYS A 25 -28.08 -17.11 4.71
C LYS A 25 -26.60 -17.46 4.87
N LEU A 26 -25.88 -17.54 3.76
CA LEU A 26 -24.47 -17.26 3.76
C LEU A 26 -24.38 -15.87 4.39
N ASN A 27 -23.87 -15.81 5.61
CA ASN A 27 -23.34 -14.60 6.19
C ASN A 27 -22.28 -14.10 5.21
N THR A 28 -22.68 -13.25 4.26
CA THR A 28 -21.74 -12.40 3.54
C THR A 28 -21.19 -11.47 4.59
N ALA A 29 -20.02 -11.79 5.12
CA ALA A 29 -19.23 -10.87 5.92
C ALA A 29 -19.28 -9.51 5.21
N ALA A 30 -19.69 -8.47 5.93
CA ALA A 30 -19.73 -7.12 5.40
C ALA A 30 -18.34 -6.82 4.84
N ARG A 31 -18.27 -6.40 3.57
CA ARG A 31 -16.99 -6.04 2.98
C ARG A 31 -16.51 -4.77 3.70
N THR A 32 -15.41 -4.85 4.43
CA THR A 32 -14.90 -3.77 5.30
C THR A 32 -13.49 -3.31 4.94
N GLY A 33 -12.80 -4.00 4.02
CA GLY A 33 -11.43 -3.66 3.67
C GLY A 33 -11.27 -2.30 2.98
N PRO A 34 -10.08 -1.69 3.04
CA PRO A 34 -9.84 -0.32 2.59
C PRO A 34 -9.99 -0.12 1.07
N CYS A 35 -9.78 -1.15 0.24
CA CYS A 35 -9.83 -1.01 -1.21
C CYS A 35 -11.23 -0.58 -1.71
N ILE A 36 -12.29 -1.19 -1.16
CA ILE A 36 -13.66 -0.84 -1.54
C ILE A 36 -14.14 0.46 -0.89
N LEU A 37 -13.49 0.90 0.19
CA LEU A 37 -13.78 2.17 0.84
C LEU A 37 -13.12 3.33 0.08
N ASN A 38 -12.01 3.05 -0.59
CA ASN A 38 -11.21 4.05 -1.28
C ASN A 38 -11.68 4.33 -2.72
N ASP A 39 -12.43 3.42 -3.36
CA ASP A 39 -12.99 3.55 -4.74
C ASP A 39 -11.99 4.18 -5.74
N ASP A 40 -10.72 3.80 -5.61
CA ASP A 40 -9.59 4.37 -6.33
C ASP A 40 -9.40 3.75 -7.72
N GLY A 41 -10.39 2.97 -8.18
CA GLY A 41 -10.34 2.20 -9.42
C GLY A 41 -9.39 1.02 -9.38
N MET A 42 -8.78 0.70 -8.24
CA MET A 42 -7.97 -0.51 -8.07
C MET A 42 -8.86 -1.74 -7.88
N LYS A 43 -8.33 -2.89 -8.30
CA LYS A 43 -9.01 -4.17 -8.11
C LYS A 43 -8.98 -4.58 -6.65
N CYS A 44 -10.14 -4.96 -6.14
CA CYS A 44 -10.32 -5.38 -4.75
C CYS A 44 -10.67 -6.87 -4.66
N THR A 45 -10.19 -7.52 -3.60
CA THR A 45 -10.61 -8.85 -3.19
C THR A 45 -12.08 -8.85 -2.76
N LYS A 46 -12.67 -10.05 -2.64
CA LYS A 46 -14.05 -10.22 -2.16
C LYS A 46 -14.26 -9.69 -0.73
N THR A 47 -13.20 -9.66 0.08
CA THR A 47 -13.18 -9.17 1.46
C THR A 47 -12.97 -7.66 1.55
N GLY A 48 -12.72 -6.98 0.42
CA GLY A 48 -12.58 -5.53 0.35
C GLY A 48 -11.15 -5.02 0.45
N PHE A 49 -10.15 -5.90 0.43
CA PHE A 49 -8.73 -5.53 0.45
C PHE A 49 -8.16 -5.40 -0.97
N TYR A 50 -6.96 -4.84 -1.12
CA TYR A 50 -6.38 -4.65 -2.45
C TYR A 50 -5.91 -5.99 -3.04
N GLU A 51 -6.23 -6.24 -4.31
CA GLU A 51 -5.52 -7.26 -5.06
C GLU A 51 -4.05 -6.84 -5.21
N THR A 52 -3.12 -7.75 -4.95
CA THR A 52 -1.68 -7.43 -4.93
C THR A 52 -1.15 -6.97 -6.28
N VAL A 53 -1.77 -7.39 -7.38
CA VAL A 53 -1.38 -6.99 -8.74
C VAL A 53 -2.45 -6.07 -9.30
N GLN A 54 -2.04 -4.85 -9.63
CA GLN A 54 -2.86 -3.84 -10.28
C GLN A 54 -2.35 -3.60 -11.70
N CYS A 55 -3.24 -3.34 -12.65
CA CYS A 55 -2.87 -3.09 -14.03
C CYS A 55 -3.65 -1.91 -14.59
N ASP A 56 -2.95 -0.99 -15.25
CA ASP A 56 -3.53 0.09 -16.04
C ASP A 56 -3.13 -0.06 -17.52
N THR A 57 -3.39 0.94 -18.37
CA THR A 57 -3.02 0.90 -19.79
C THR A 57 -1.52 0.94 -20.04
N ARG A 58 -0.72 1.38 -19.07
CA ARG A 58 0.73 1.57 -19.18
C ARG A 58 1.52 0.37 -18.67
N GLY A 59 0.95 -0.42 -17.77
CA GLY A 59 1.65 -1.56 -17.17
C GLY A 59 0.93 -2.13 -15.97
N CYS A 60 1.45 -3.25 -15.47
CA CYS A 60 1.04 -3.84 -14.21
C CYS A 60 2.08 -3.57 -13.13
N PHE A 61 1.66 -3.44 -11.88
CA PHE A 61 2.50 -3.13 -10.73
C PHE A 61 1.96 -3.80 -9.46
N CYS A 62 2.82 -3.96 -8.45
CA CYS A 62 2.47 -4.54 -7.17
C CYS A 62 2.00 -3.47 -6.19
N VAL A 63 1.00 -3.82 -5.37
CA VAL A 63 0.53 -2.99 -4.26
C VAL A 63 0.42 -3.80 -2.97
N ALA A 64 0.59 -3.13 -1.83
CA ALA A 64 0.36 -3.70 -0.52
C ALA A 64 -1.14 -3.95 -0.28
N ALA A 65 -1.50 -5.18 0.10
CA ALA A 65 -2.90 -5.62 0.19
C ALA A 65 -3.74 -4.82 1.22
N ASN A 66 -3.09 -4.32 2.26
CA ASN A 66 -3.71 -3.66 3.41
C ASN A 66 -3.97 -2.17 3.23
N ASN A 67 -3.29 -1.49 2.30
CA ASN A 67 -3.37 -0.03 2.17
C ASN A 67 -3.19 0.49 0.74
N GLY A 68 -2.95 -0.38 -0.24
CA GLY A 68 -2.83 0.01 -1.65
C GLY A 68 -1.52 0.72 -2.00
N PHE A 69 -0.51 0.73 -1.11
CA PHE A 69 0.78 1.35 -1.41
C PHE A 69 1.46 0.68 -2.60
N VAL A 70 1.83 1.49 -3.58
CA VAL A 70 2.42 1.06 -4.84
C VAL A 70 3.92 0.85 -4.67
N ALA A 71 4.41 -0.32 -5.07
CA ALA A 71 5.84 -0.56 -5.25
C ALA A 71 6.25 -0.11 -6.67
N PHE A 72 6.73 1.14 -6.80
CA PHE A 72 6.86 1.80 -8.10
C PHE A 72 7.77 1.07 -9.09
N ASP A 73 8.84 0.45 -8.61
CA ASP A 73 9.85 -0.22 -9.45
C ASP A 73 9.39 -1.60 -9.94
N THR A 74 8.22 -2.06 -9.51
CA THR A 74 7.62 -3.33 -10.00
C THR A 74 6.83 -3.15 -11.31
N ARG A 75 6.69 -1.91 -11.81
CA ARG A 75 5.89 -1.62 -12.98
C ARG A 75 6.45 -2.27 -14.24
N THR A 76 5.63 -3.07 -14.90
CA THR A 76 5.97 -3.71 -16.18
C THR A 76 5.80 -2.75 -17.36
N SER A 77 6.46 -3.06 -18.48
CA SER A 77 6.44 -2.23 -19.69
C SER A 77 5.09 -2.21 -20.42
N ASN A 78 4.20 -3.15 -20.08
CA ASN A 78 2.90 -3.29 -20.71
C ASN A 78 1.93 -4.03 -19.77
N ASN A 79 0.64 -3.92 -20.03
CA ASN A 79 -0.41 -4.46 -19.19
C ASN A 79 -0.67 -5.98 -19.34
N LYS A 80 0.14 -6.67 -20.15
CA LYS A 80 0.07 -8.13 -20.33
C LYS A 80 1.15 -8.87 -19.55
N THR A 81 2.23 -8.17 -19.19
CA THR A 81 3.31 -8.75 -18.38
C THR A 81 2.95 -8.66 -16.90
N GLN A 82 3.02 -9.79 -16.20
CA GLN A 82 2.81 -9.85 -14.76
C GLN A 82 4.03 -9.27 -14.00
N PRO A 83 3.82 -8.39 -13.00
CA PRO A 83 4.90 -7.82 -12.22
C PRO A 83 5.44 -8.85 -11.22
N ILE A 84 6.71 -8.71 -10.85
CA ILE A 84 7.34 -9.53 -9.82
C ILE A 84 7.07 -8.89 -8.46
N CYS A 85 6.16 -9.47 -7.67
CA CYS A 85 5.87 -8.99 -6.33
C CYS A 85 6.74 -9.69 -5.28
N SER A 86 7.28 -8.90 -4.36
CA SER A 86 8.14 -9.37 -3.27
C SER A 86 7.45 -10.34 -2.30
N ASN A 87 8.24 -10.94 -1.41
CA ASN A 87 7.74 -11.75 -0.30
C ASN A 87 6.88 -10.96 0.69
N CYS A 88 7.17 -9.67 0.92
CA CYS A 88 6.37 -8.83 1.81
C CYS A 88 4.95 -8.61 1.26
N HIS A 89 4.82 -8.36 -0.06
CA HIS A 89 3.52 -8.32 -0.72
C HIS A 89 2.74 -9.62 -0.56
N ASN A 90 3.41 -10.77 -0.75
CA ASN A 90 2.79 -12.08 -0.61
C ASN A 90 2.36 -12.37 0.84
N ALA A 91 3.14 -11.92 1.83
CA ALA A 91 2.77 -12.02 3.23
C ALA A 91 1.51 -11.20 3.53
N LEU A 92 1.43 -9.95 3.07
CA LEU A 92 0.23 -9.12 3.23
C LEU A 92 -0.98 -9.71 2.50
N LYS A 93 -0.81 -10.20 1.27
CA LYS A 93 -1.87 -10.89 0.52
C LYS A 93 -2.46 -12.05 1.31
N LYS A 94 -1.60 -12.87 1.92
CA LYS A 94 -2.02 -14.01 2.74
C LYS A 94 -2.70 -13.55 4.03
N LEU A 95 -2.15 -12.52 4.66
CA LEU A 95 -2.64 -12.00 5.93
C LEU A 95 -4.07 -11.43 5.83
N PHE A 96 -4.38 -10.77 4.71
CA PHE A 96 -5.68 -10.13 4.45
C PHE A 96 -6.60 -10.94 3.52
N ALA A 97 -6.27 -12.21 3.24
CA ALA A 97 -7.04 -13.08 2.35
C ALA A 97 -8.49 -13.24 2.83
N ASP A 98 -8.67 -13.37 4.14
CA ASP A 98 -9.96 -13.61 4.80
C ASP A 98 -10.61 -12.33 5.38
N GLY A 99 -10.00 -11.17 5.13
CA GLY A 99 -10.50 -9.87 5.56
C GLY A 99 -9.69 -9.24 6.69
N ASP A 100 -10.38 -8.57 7.61
CA ASP A 100 -9.76 -7.91 8.75
C ASP A 100 -9.00 -8.91 9.64
N VAL A 101 -7.83 -8.49 10.11
CA VAL A 101 -6.97 -9.32 10.96
C VAL A 101 -7.30 -9.12 12.44
N PRO A 102 -7.12 -10.15 13.30
CA PRO A 102 -7.31 -10.00 14.74
C PRO A 102 -6.46 -8.88 15.34
N GLN A 103 -6.98 -8.20 16.36
CA GLN A 103 -6.26 -7.16 17.07
C GLN A 103 -4.94 -7.69 17.65
N GLY A 104 -3.85 -6.92 17.51
CA GLY A 104 -2.51 -7.31 17.97
C GLY A 104 -1.75 -8.22 17.00
N THR A 105 -2.35 -8.58 15.87
CA THR A 105 -1.63 -9.25 14.78
C THR A 105 -0.51 -8.35 14.25
N PHE A 106 0.68 -8.91 14.10
CA PHE A 106 1.80 -8.21 13.47
C PHE A 106 1.55 -8.05 11.97
N ILE A 107 1.54 -6.80 11.49
CA ILE A 107 1.42 -6.47 10.07
C ILE A 107 2.79 -5.99 9.59
N PRO A 108 3.46 -6.71 8.68
CA PRO A 108 4.78 -6.30 8.20
C PRO A 108 4.69 -5.02 7.36
N LYS A 109 5.71 -4.18 7.46
CA LYS A 109 5.85 -2.98 6.65
C LYS A 109 6.74 -3.27 5.43
N CYS A 110 6.24 -2.91 4.25
CA CYS A 110 6.98 -3.04 3.00
C CYS A 110 7.49 -1.67 2.52
N ASP A 111 8.63 -1.65 1.85
CA ASP A 111 9.15 -0.43 1.23
C ASP A 111 8.30 0.00 0.01
N ILE A 112 8.56 1.20 -0.52
CA ILE A 112 7.79 1.77 -1.66
C ILE A 112 8.45 1.57 -3.03
N SER A 113 9.67 1.03 -3.06
CA SER A 113 10.45 0.83 -4.29
C SER A 113 10.07 -0.51 -4.94
N LEU A 114 10.61 -1.60 -4.41
CA LEU A 114 10.32 -2.99 -4.82
C LEU A 114 9.29 -3.67 -3.90
N GLY A 115 8.96 -3.01 -2.79
CA GLY A 115 8.08 -3.53 -1.75
C GLY A 115 8.64 -4.73 -1.02
N ASN A 116 9.96 -4.84 -0.91
CA ASN A 116 10.61 -5.74 0.03
C ASN A 116 10.25 -5.36 1.48
N TYR A 117 10.62 -6.19 2.44
CA TYR A 117 10.43 -5.84 3.84
C TYR A 117 11.29 -4.61 4.16
N GLU A 118 10.70 -3.62 4.85
CA GLU A 118 11.53 -2.57 5.43
C GLU A 118 12.53 -3.19 6.44
N PRO A 119 13.81 -2.78 6.42
CA PRO A 119 14.83 -3.38 7.29
C PRO A 119 14.50 -3.28 8.78
N LEU A 120 13.79 -2.24 9.18
CA LEU A 120 13.23 -2.07 10.53
C LEU A 120 11.76 -2.48 10.52
N GLN A 121 11.41 -3.44 11.38
CA GLN A 121 10.01 -3.81 11.65
C GLN A 121 9.67 -3.46 13.10
N CYS A 122 8.47 -2.93 13.30
CA CYS A 122 7.92 -2.65 14.62
C CYS A 122 6.49 -3.16 14.70
N ASP A 123 6.05 -3.59 15.87
CA ASP A 123 4.62 -3.83 16.09
C ASP A 123 3.80 -2.53 16.01
N ALA A 124 2.48 -2.65 15.93
CA ALA A 124 1.58 -1.51 15.76
C ALA A 124 1.68 -0.46 16.89
N LYS A 125 2.13 -0.85 18.09
CA LYS A 125 2.32 0.04 19.25
C LYS A 125 3.77 0.52 19.40
N GLN A 126 4.66 0.05 18.53
CA GLN A 126 6.11 0.20 18.64
C GLN A 126 6.64 -0.26 20.00
N GLU A 127 5.99 -1.25 20.63
CA GLU A 127 6.46 -1.85 21.88
C GLU A 127 7.72 -2.68 21.64
N TRP A 128 7.75 -3.35 20.48
CA TRP A 128 8.90 -4.10 19.99
C TRP A 128 9.29 -3.68 18.58
N CYS A 129 10.59 -3.43 18.40
CA CYS A 129 11.20 -3.20 17.09
C CYS A 129 12.40 -4.14 16.91
N TYR A 130 12.60 -4.63 15.70
CA TYR A 130 13.67 -5.57 15.35
C TYR A 130 14.08 -5.39 13.88
N CYS A 131 15.28 -5.85 13.54
CA CYS A 131 15.74 -5.82 12.16
C CYS A 131 15.36 -7.10 11.44
N VAL A 132 15.02 -7.00 10.17
CA VAL A 132 14.73 -8.15 9.31
C VAL A 132 15.57 -8.12 8.04
N ASP A 133 15.77 -9.30 7.46
CA ASP A 133 16.28 -9.44 6.11
C ASP A 133 15.25 -8.89 5.11
N PRO A 134 15.61 -7.90 4.25
CA PRO A 134 14.64 -7.27 3.35
C PRO A 134 13.96 -8.24 2.37
N ALA A 135 14.66 -9.28 1.92
CA ALA A 135 14.12 -10.21 0.93
C ALA A 135 13.18 -11.25 1.56
N THR A 136 13.51 -11.76 2.75
CA THR A 136 12.82 -12.89 3.38
C THR A 136 11.90 -12.47 4.53
N GLY A 137 12.13 -11.31 5.15
CA GLY A 137 11.42 -10.86 6.34
C GLY A 137 11.84 -11.57 7.63
N ASN A 138 12.88 -12.42 7.57
CA ASN A 138 13.39 -13.13 8.73
C ASN A 138 14.08 -12.16 9.69
N GLU A 139 13.73 -12.23 10.96
CA GLU A 139 14.37 -11.44 12.02
C GLU A 139 15.85 -11.78 12.15
N HIS A 140 16.69 -10.75 12.21
CA HIS A 140 18.10 -10.90 12.54
C HIS A 140 18.28 -11.17 14.04
N PRO A 141 19.10 -12.15 14.43
CA PRO A 141 19.30 -12.49 15.84
C PRO A 141 19.76 -11.31 16.70
N ASN A 142 19.25 -11.22 17.92
CA ASN A 142 19.63 -10.20 18.91
C ASN A 142 19.37 -8.74 18.51
N THR A 143 18.50 -8.49 17.52
CA THR A 143 18.16 -7.11 17.11
C THR A 143 16.92 -6.56 17.81
N ARG A 144 16.09 -7.42 18.41
CA ARG A 144 14.86 -7.04 19.09
C ARG A 144 15.10 -6.12 20.29
N LYS A 145 14.48 -4.95 20.26
CA LYS A 145 14.52 -3.94 21.32
C LYS A 145 13.10 -3.57 21.74
N ARG A 146 12.94 -3.31 23.04
CA ARG A 146 11.73 -2.71 23.60
C ARG A 146 11.74 -1.20 23.42
N LYS A 147 10.55 -0.63 23.36
CA LYS A 147 10.27 0.82 23.48
C LYS A 147 11.10 1.52 24.55
N GLU A 148 11.22 0.89 25.73
CA GLU A 148 11.92 1.40 26.91
C GLU A 148 13.44 1.55 26.73
N ALA A 149 14.05 0.92 25.70
CA ALA A 149 15.48 1.02 25.42
C ALA A 149 15.89 2.37 24.77
N ASN A 150 14.90 3.16 24.30
CA ASN A 150 14.89 4.61 24.09
C ASN A 150 16.14 5.27 23.46
N LYS A 151 16.71 4.69 22.39
CA LYS A 151 17.83 5.33 21.65
C LYS A 151 17.71 5.08 20.15
N PHE A 152 18.32 4.01 19.67
CA PHE A 152 18.46 3.71 18.25
C PHE A 152 18.59 2.20 18.03
N ILE A 153 18.25 1.73 16.84
CA ILE A 153 18.49 0.37 16.36
C ILE A 153 19.20 0.46 15.01
N SER A 154 20.27 -0.30 14.84
CA SER A 154 21.03 -0.32 13.59
C SER A 154 20.65 -1.56 12.79
N CYS A 155 20.07 -1.37 11.61
CA CYS A 155 19.79 -2.45 10.67
C CYS A 155 20.74 -2.28 9.47
N GLY A 156 21.76 -3.13 9.40
CA GLY A 156 22.85 -2.99 8.45
C GLY A 156 23.69 -1.74 8.72
N LYS A 157 23.81 -0.87 7.71
CA LYS A 157 24.56 0.40 7.79
C LYS A 157 23.68 1.59 8.20
N THR A 158 22.38 1.38 8.36
CA THR A 158 21.41 2.43 8.65
C THR A 158 21.05 2.41 10.12
N GLU A 159 21.15 3.57 10.77
CA GLU A 159 20.69 3.76 12.13
C GLU A 159 19.27 4.33 12.13
N TYR A 160 18.35 3.58 12.72
CA TYR A 160 16.97 3.99 12.88
C TYR A 160 16.78 4.45 14.32
N SER A 161 16.14 5.62 14.50
CA SER A 161 15.55 5.93 15.79
C SER A 161 14.54 4.82 16.13
N ILE A 162 14.39 4.49 17.40
CA ILE A 162 13.20 3.78 17.94
C ILE A 162 12.61 4.54 19.13
N ASP A 163 13.07 5.78 19.31
CA ASP A 163 12.61 6.68 20.33
C ASP A 163 11.14 7.08 20.03
N PRO A 164 10.17 6.70 20.87
CA PRO A 164 8.77 7.07 20.71
C PRO A 164 8.55 8.57 20.89
N THR A 165 9.54 9.31 21.38
CA THR A 165 9.51 10.79 21.36
C THR A 165 9.98 11.33 20.01
N LYS A 166 10.47 10.48 19.10
CA LYS A 166 10.78 10.81 17.70
C LYS A 166 9.80 10.19 16.70
N PHE A 167 9.15 9.06 17.01
CA PHE A 167 7.99 8.54 16.27
C PHE A 167 6.69 8.98 16.93
N PRO A 168 5.59 9.27 16.22
CA PRO A 168 4.36 9.71 16.86
C PRO A 168 3.88 8.67 17.89
N THR A 169 3.72 9.11 19.13
CA THR A 169 3.05 8.32 20.16
C THR A 169 1.57 8.23 19.84
N THR A 170 0.90 7.13 20.21
CA THR A 170 -0.57 7.03 20.29
C THR A 170 -1.17 7.87 21.43
N ASP A 171 -0.43 8.87 21.91
CA ASP A 171 -0.93 9.88 22.82
C ASP A 171 -1.49 11.02 21.96
N GLU A 172 -2.81 11.02 21.79
CA GLU A 172 -3.56 11.98 20.98
C GLU A 172 -3.24 13.45 21.32
N SER A 173 -2.69 13.72 22.51
CA SER A 173 -2.40 15.08 22.95
C SER A 173 -1.10 15.70 22.39
N LEU A 174 -0.19 14.90 21.82
CA LEU A 174 1.13 15.38 21.34
C LEU A 174 1.44 15.08 19.87
N VAL A 175 0.53 14.44 19.13
CA VAL A 175 0.74 14.07 17.71
C VAL A 175 0.76 15.29 16.80
N GLN A 176 0.11 16.39 17.18
CA GLN A 176 -0.33 17.46 16.27
C GLN A 176 0.78 18.31 15.61
N ASP A 177 2.04 18.22 16.07
CA ASP A 177 3.12 19.14 15.64
C ASP A 177 4.36 18.47 15.02
N ARG A 178 4.46 17.15 14.92
CA ARG A 178 5.73 16.47 14.59
C ARG A 178 6.01 16.22 13.11
N TYR A 179 4.99 16.20 12.26
CA TYR A 179 5.20 16.12 10.83
C TYR A 179 5.02 17.49 10.18
N PRO A 180 6.05 18.08 9.56
CA PRO A 180 5.84 19.29 8.78
C PRO A 180 5.05 18.93 7.52
N VAL A 181 3.83 19.45 7.43
CA VAL A 181 3.05 19.41 6.19
C VAL A 181 3.45 20.57 5.31
N ALA A 182 3.37 20.37 3.99
CA ALA A 182 3.69 21.43 3.04
C ALA A 182 2.72 22.63 3.15
N LYS A 183 1.47 22.39 3.58
CA LYS A 183 0.43 23.42 3.73
C LYS A 183 -0.39 23.18 5.00
N GLU A 184 -0.78 24.25 5.69
CA GLU A 184 -1.51 24.16 6.97
C GLU A 184 -2.87 23.48 6.85
N PHE A 185 -3.56 23.63 5.71
CA PHE A 185 -4.86 22.97 5.52
C PHE A 185 -4.75 21.45 5.56
N CYS A 186 -3.57 20.88 5.31
CA CYS A 186 -3.34 19.43 5.37
C CYS A 186 -3.43 18.88 6.81
N LYS A 187 -3.47 19.75 7.83
CA LYS A 187 -3.74 19.35 9.22
C LYS A 187 -5.22 19.25 9.53
N LEU A 188 -6.09 19.75 8.66
CA LEU A 188 -7.53 19.74 8.89
C LEU A 188 -8.07 18.31 8.69
N ASP A 189 -8.94 17.83 9.57
CA ASP A 189 -9.60 16.53 9.36
C ASP A 189 -10.51 16.59 8.12
N ARG A 190 -10.85 15.41 7.57
CA ARG A 190 -11.73 15.27 6.42
C ARG A 190 -13.09 15.93 6.68
N ASN A 191 -13.51 16.80 5.77
CA ASN A 191 -14.84 17.41 5.84
C ASN A 191 -15.69 16.93 4.66
N LYS A 192 -16.70 16.10 4.96
CA LYS A 192 -17.61 15.54 3.97
C LYS A 192 -18.43 16.60 3.22
N GLY A 193 -18.49 17.83 3.72
CA GLY A 193 -19.33 18.88 3.15
C GLY A 193 -20.82 18.53 3.25
N TYR A 194 -21.60 18.92 2.25
CA TYR A 194 -23.03 18.66 2.17
C TYR A 194 -23.48 18.36 0.73
N THR A 195 -24.63 17.69 0.61
CA THR A 195 -25.24 17.36 -0.68
C THR A 195 -25.85 18.59 -1.34
N CYS A 196 -25.58 18.80 -2.62
CA CYS A 196 -26.10 19.93 -3.39
C CYS A 196 -26.55 19.50 -4.80
N LYS A 197 -27.21 20.41 -5.53
CA LYS A 197 -27.71 20.12 -6.89
C LYS A 197 -26.65 20.30 -7.98
N THR A 198 -25.58 21.03 -7.69
CA THR A 198 -24.55 21.43 -8.68
C THR A 198 -23.45 20.39 -8.85
N ALA A 199 -23.21 19.56 -7.83
CA ALA A 199 -22.17 18.56 -7.84
C ALA A 199 -22.66 17.28 -7.16
N ARG A 200 -22.22 16.13 -7.66
CA ARG A 200 -22.57 14.82 -7.11
C ARG A 200 -21.58 14.42 -6.02
N PRO A 201 -22.00 13.57 -5.06
CA PRO A 201 -21.07 12.92 -4.15
C PRO A 201 -19.97 12.19 -4.92
N SER A 202 -18.75 12.27 -4.41
CA SER A 202 -17.56 11.66 -5.01
C SER A 202 -16.57 11.27 -3.92
N ILE A 203 -15.66 10.36 -4.24
CA ILE A 203 -14.52 10.09 -3.37
C ILE A 203 -13.44 11.15 -3.59
N ARG A 204 -12.89 11.62 -2.47
CA ARG A 204 -11.82 12.59 -2.38
C ARG A 204 -10.77 12.08 -1.42
N TYR A 205 -9.60 12.66 -1.43
CA TYR A 205 -8.50 12.29 -0.55
C TYR A 205 -8.21 13.44 0.39
N TYR A 206 -8.03 13.12 1.66
CA TYR A 206 -7.52 14.07 2.64
C TYR A 206 -6.18 13.55 3.13
N PHE A 207 -5.30 14.47 3.45
CA PHE A 207 -4.08 14.17 4.16
C PHE A 207 -4.42 13.89 5.62
N ASP A 208 -4.36 12.63 6.01
CA ASP A 208 -4.41 12.27 7.41
C ASP A 208 -3.07 12.59 8.05
N TYR A 209 -3.06 13.71 8.77
CA TYR A 209 -1.89 14.20 9.48
C TYR A 209 -1.33 13.18 10.49
N HIS A 210 -2.19 12.34 11.06
CA HIS A 210 -1.79 11.37 12.09
C HIS A 210 -1.03 10.18 11.50
N THR A 211 -1.51 9.65 10.37
CA THR A 211 -0.84 8.55 9.66
C THR A 211 0.17 9.02 8.62
N PHE A 212 0.24 10.34 8.39
CA PHE A 212 1.05 10.98 7.37
C PHE A 212 0.78 10.40 5.96
N ALA A 213 -0.48 10.06 5.72
CA ALA A 213 -0.93 9.37 4.50
C ALA A 213 -2.14 10.08 3.90
N CYS A 214 -2.27 9.98 2.58
CA CYS A 214 -3.46 10.46 1.88
C CYS A 214 -4.52 9.35 1.90
N LEU A 215 -5.55 9.53 2.71
CA LEU A 215 -6.63 8.58 2.89
C LEU A 215 -7.88 9.05 2.14
N ALA A 216 -8.62 8.11 1.56
CA ALA A 216 -9.86 8.44 0.86
C ALA A 216 -10.99 8.74 1.85
N PHE A 217 -11.93 9.58 1.44
CA PHE A 217 -13.17 9.83 2.15
C PHE A 217 -14.30 10.23 1.19
N GLN A 218 -15.53 10.03 1.65
CA GLN A 218 -16.73 10.44 0.91
C GLN A 218 -16.96 11.96 1.04
N TYR A 219 -16.92 12.67 -0.08
CA TYR A 219 -17.33 14.07 -0.19
C TYR A 219 -18.74 14.16 -0.79
N LEU A 220 -19.62 14.95 -0.19
CA LEU A 220 -21.04 15.01 -0.56
C LEU A 220 -21.34 15.95 -1.74
N GLY A 221 -20.33 16.65 -2.25
CA GLY A 221 -20.39 17.40 -3.51
C GLY A 221 -20.19 18.91 -3.35
N CYS A 222 -20.58 19.50 -2.21
CA CYS A 222 -20.39 20.92 -1.93
C CYS A 222 -19.85 21.20 -0.53
N GLY A 223 -19.24 22.37 -0.33
CA GLY A 223 -18.64 22.78 0.95
C GLY A 223 -17.36 22.02 1.25
N GLY A 224 -17.13 21.67 2.51
CA GLY A 224 -15.92 20.97 2.95
C GLY A 224 -14.82 21.93 3.42
N ASN A 225 -13.59 21.44 3.42
CA ASN A 225 -12.37 22.21 3.66
C ASN A 225 -11.32 21.87 2.59
N ASP A 226 -10.18 22.57 2.64
CA ASP A 226 -9.14 22.47 1.59
C ASP A 226 -8.33 21.18 1.64
N ASN A 227 -8.46 20.37 2.70
CA ASN A 227 -7.89 19.02 2.75
C ASN A 227 -8.76 18.03 1.97
N ASN A 228 -8.98 18.34 0.69
CA ASN A 228 -9.92 17.66 -0.19
C ASN A 228 -9.36 17.63 -1.61
N HIS A 229 -8.72 16.53 -1.93
CA HIS A 229 -7.96 16.32 -3.15
C HIS A 229 -8.66 15.31 -4.06
N ILE A 230 -8.46 15.47 -5.37
CA ILE A 230 -9.11 14.59 -6.35
C ILE A 230 -8.42 13.23 -6.46
N SER A 231 -7.14 13.13 -6.09
CA SER A 231 -6.37 11.90 -6.13
C SER A 231 -5.38 11.81 -4.96
N THR A 232 -4.93 10.60 -4.64
CA THR A 232 -3.82 10.37 -3.69
C THR A 232 -2.55 11.11 -4.10
N SER A 233 -2.27 11.21 -5.40
CA SER A 233 -1.10 11.93 -5.91
C SER A 233 -1.20 13.43 -5.64
N ASP A 234 -2.36 14.02 -5.94
CA ASP A 234 -2.64 15.45 -5.72
C ASP A 234 -2.50 15.80 -4.23
N CYS A 235 -3.14 15.01 -3.36
CA CYS A 235 -2.97 15.13 -1.91
C CYS A 235 -1.51 15.02 -1.48
N SER A 236 -0.78 14.04 -2.01
CA SER A 236 0.61 13.80 -1.59
C SER A 236 1.52 14.94 -2.03
N SER A 237 1.37 15.46 -3.25
CA SER A 237 2.16 16.60 -3.74
C SER A 237 1.86 17.91 -3.00
N GLU A 238 0.62 18.07 -2.53
CA GLU A 238 0.17 19.29 -1.86
C GLU A 238 0.49 19.29 -0.37
N CYS A 239 0.49 18.11 0.26
CA CYS A 239 0.57 17.99 1.72
C CYS A 239 1.86 17.39 2.25
N LYS A 240 2.60 16.60 1.45
CA LYS A 240 3.94 16.13 1.81
C LYS A 240 4.97 17.13 1.31
N LEU A 241 6.02 17.37 2.09
CA LEU A 241 7.17 18.16 1.63
C LEU A 241 7.83 17.45 0.44
N ALA A 242 8.27 18.23 -0.56
CA ALA A 242 9.02 17.71 -1.72
C ALA A 242 10.29 16.94 -1.31
N ASP A 243 10.88 17.31 -0.16
CA ASP A 243 12.03 16.62 0.39
C ASP A 243 11.71 15.19 0.86
N LEU A 244 10.43 14.82 1.07
CA LEU A 244 10.05 13.43 1.37
C LEU A 244 9.91 12.55 0.11
N SER A 245 9.74 13.13 -1.07
CA SER A 245 9.70 12.38 -2.33
C SER A 245 11.08 12.25 -3.00
N GLY A 246 12.03 13.11 -2.66
CA GLY A 246 13.39 13.13 -3.22
C GLY A 246 14.55 12.90 -2.23
N CYS A 247 14.31 12.97 -0.91
CA CYS A 247 15.29 12.67 0.13
C CYS A 247 14.70 11.71 1.19
N SER A 248 15.56 11.17 2.05
CA SER A 248 15.15 10.72 3.39
C SER A 248 14.82 11.94 4.25
N GLY A 249 13.69 12.60 3.97
CA GLY A 249 13.13 13.62 4.85
C GLY A 249 13.00 13.10 6.28
N MET A 250 12.99 14.01 7.25
CA MET A 250 12.89 13.72 8.69
C MET A 250 14.12 13.10 9.38
N TYR A 251 15.23 12.94 8.65
CA TYR A 251 16.55 12.62 9.22
C TYR A 251 17.47 13.84 9.13
N PRO A 252 18.46 13.97 10.02
CA PRO A 252 19.53 14.95 9.83
C PRO A 252 20.16 14.76 8.45
N ALA A 253 20.39 15.86 7.73
CA ALA A 253 21.01 15.79 6.41
C ALA A 253 22.30 14.97 6.47
N ALA A 254 22.43 13.97 5.61
CA ALA A 254 23.69 13.26 5.45
C ALA A 254 24.79 14.28 5.10
N ARG A 255 25.98 14.14 5.68
CA ARG A 255 27.08 15.09 5.48
C ARG A 255 28.28 14.41 4.83
N GLN A 256 28.95 15.16 3.96
CA GLN A 256 30.27 14.82 3.41
C GLN A 256 31.35 14.94 4.51
N ASN A 257 32.55 14.44 4.22
CA ASN A 257 33.70 14.51 5.14
C ASN A 257 34.12 15.93 5.53
N ASN A 258 33.77 16.93 4.72
CA ASN A 258 34.00 18.35 4.97
C ASN A 258 32.85 19.01 5.77
N GLY A 259 31.84 18.24 6.20
CA GLY A 259 30.67 18.72 6.95
C GLY A 259 29.53 19.28 6.11
N GLN A 260 29.67 19.35 4.77
CA GLN A 260 28.63 19.85 3.87
C GLN A 260 27.48 18.83 3.73
N ALA A 261 26.23 19.29 3.77
CA ALA A 261 25.06 18.44 3.57
C ALA A 261 24.95 17.96 2.12
N PHE A 262 24.56 16.70 1.92
CA PHE A 262 24.17 16.19 0.59
C PHE A 262 22.85 16.84 0.16
N THR A 263 22.83 17.40 -1.04
CA THR A 263 21.62 17.93 -1.68
C THR A 263 20.96 16.82 -2.51
N CYS A 264 19.70 16.51 -2.24
CA CYS A 264 18.93 15.64 -3.14
C CYS A 264 18.24 16.48 -4.22
N GLY A 265 17.92 15.86 -5.36
CA GLY A 265 17.23 16.52 -6.47
C GLY A 265 18.11 17.22 -7.52
N GLY A 266 19.43 17.04 -7.46
CA GLY A 266 20.29 17.36 -8.60
C GLY A 266 20.21 16.27 -9.69
N PRO A 267 20.58 16.53 -10.95
CA PRO A 267 20.59 15.56 -12.06
C PRO A 267 21.54 14.37 -11.88
N GLN A 268 22.09 14.16 -10.68
CA GLN A 268 23.05 13.11 -10.35
C GLN A 268 22.54 12.09 -9.32
N LEU A 269 21.30 12.21 -8.81
CA LEU A 269 20.77 11.26 -7.82
C LEU A 269 19.50 10.57 -8.32
N MET A 270 19.66 9.87 -9.43
CA MET A 270 19.05 8.55 -9.57
C MET A 270 20.13 7.58 -9.03
N TYR A 271 19.80 6.79 -8.01
CA TYR A 271 20.62 5.75 -7.36
C TYR A 271 21.57 6.18 -6.21
N PRO A 272 21.41 5.62 -4.99
CA PRO A 272 22.43 5.72 -3.95
C PRO A 272 23.70 4.93 -4.32
N PRO A 273 24.90 5.38 -3.92
CA PRO A 273 26.15 4.68 -4.22
C PRO A 273 26.31 3.47 -3.29
N GLY A 274 25.89 2.32 -3.78
CA GLY A 274 26.10 1.03 -3.13
C GLY A 274 25.57 -0.10 -3.99
N GLU A 275 26.44 -0.63 -4.85
CA GLU A 275 26.26 -1.84 -5.70
C GLU A 275 25.62 -1.69 -7.09
N ILE A 276 26.03 -0.69 -7.86
CA ILE A 276 25.98 -0.76 -9.34
C ILE A 276 27.35 -0.40 -9.93
N TRP A 277 28.36 -1.24 -9.65
CA TRP A 277 29.66 -1.17 -10.34
C TRP A 277 30.05 -2.44 -11.10
N ILE A 278 29.20 -3.48 -11.07
CA ILE A 278 29.47 -4.73 -11.80
C ILE A 278 28.69 -4.81 -13.12
N LEU A 279 27.47 -4.27 -13.19
CA LEU A 279 26.64 -4.35 -14.40
C LEU A 279 26.98 -3.29 -15.47
N SER A 280 27.51 -2.13 -15.09
CA SER A 280 27.92 -1.08 -16.05
C SER A 280 29.15 -1.48 -16.86
N LYS A 281 30.12 -2.21 -16.25
CA LYS A 281 31.25 -2.79 -16.98
C LYS A 281 30.80 -3.89 -17.94
N LEU A 282 29.90 -4.78 -17.52
CA LEU A 282 29.35 -5.83 -18.39
C LEU A 282 28.56 -5.26 -19.57
N LEU A 283 27.78 -4.20 -19.39
CA LEU A 283 27.07 -3.54 -20.49
C LEU A 283 28.00 -2.77 -21.45
N HIS A 284 29.10 -2.18 -20.95
CA HIS A 284 30.10 -1.52 -21.80
C HIS A 284 31.08 -2.50 -22.50
N GLU A 285 31.31 -3.70 -21.95
CA GLU A 285 32.06 -4.76 -22.63
C GLU A 285 31.20 -5.40 -23.74
N VAL A 286 29.91 -5.63 -23.47
CA VAL A 286 28.95 -6.21 -24.44
C VAL A 286 28.68 -5.24 -25.60
N ASP A 287 28.55 -3.94 -25.34
CA ASP A 287 28.33 -2.92 -26.38
C ASP A 287 29.59 -2.66 -27.25
N ARG A 288 30.78 -3.05 -26.77
CA ARG A 288 32.05 -2.97 -27.52
C ARG A 288 32.28 -4.18 -28.43
N GLU A 289 31.70 -5.34 -28.09
CA GLU A 289 31.70 -6.53 -28.94
C GLU A 289 30.54 -6.52 -29.95
N ILE A 290 29.39 -5.92 -29.62
CA ILE A 290 28.27 -5.77 -30.58
C ILE A 290 28.60 -4.74 -31.67
N ARG A 291 29.42 -3.72 -31.40
CA ARG A 291 29.91 -2.77 -32.44
C ARG A 291 31.00 -3.33 -33.36
N LYS A 292 31.45 -4.57 -33.18
CA LYS A 292 32.40 -5.26 -34.08
C LYS A 292 31.74 -6.30 -34.98
N ALA A 293 30.45 -6.57 -34.82
CA ALA A 293 29.73 -7.50 -35.68
C ALA A 293 28.88 -6.69 -36.68
N ASP A 294 29.35 -6.67 -37.93
CA ASP A 294 28.75 -6.04 -39.09
C ASP A 294 27.24 -6.29 -39.21
N PHE A 295 26.48 -5.23 -39.49
CA PHE A 295 25.19 -5.35 -40.14
C PHE A 295 25.17 -4.46 -41.39
N VAL A 296 24.89 -5.13 -42.51
CA VAL A 296 24.56 -4.63 -43.85
C VAL A 296 25.73 -4.47 -44.85
N ASP A 297 26.24 -5.62 -45.29
CA ASP A 297 26.31 -5.94 -46.74
C ASP A 297 25.19 -6.95 -47.06
N PHE A 298 23.96 -6.45 -47.28
CA PHE A 298 22.91 -7.22 -47.94
C PHE A 298 22.00 -6.31 -48.76
N CYS A 299 22.60 -5.62 -49.74
CA CYS A 299 21.90 -5.00 -50.87
C CYS A 299 22.90 -4.77 -52.03
N ARG A 300 23.40 -5.85 -52.65
CA ARG A 300 23.81 -5.96 -54.07
C ARG A 300 24.54 -7.28 -54.35
N ALA A 301 23.82 -8.25 -54.93
CA ALA A 301 24.19 -9.17 -56.02
C ALA A 301 23.06 -10.19 -56.19
#